data_AF-A0A1Y2CCC2-F1
#
_entry.id   AF-A0A1Y2CCC2-F1
#
_cell.length_a   1.000
_cell.length_b   1.000
_cell.length_c   1.000
_cell.angle_alpha   90.00
_cell.angle_beta   90.00
_cell.angle_gamma   90.00
#
_symmetry.space_group_name_H-M   'P 1'
#
loop_
_entity.id
_entity.type
_entity.pdbx_description
1 polymer ?
#
loop_
_entity_poly.entity_id
_entity_poly.type
_entity_poly.pdbx_seq_one_letter_code
_entity_poly.pdbx_strand_id
1 'polypeptide(L)'
;QTIHQVLAQYNHWANDKLFGHLTSDLVKEKVTARYQELIRESLVELDGLTKAFLSFLGISSGTTNLTESTSIESVCAVILNTSDTLLAHLASTDTESCQPITSESLLSFTNKSTQIRGAVSGFLCMCGLKPLALDALYIKPYKEVTDPQQLELFRLHAKQNMEAYTDLIKSIEGLTDEAYHSNCGLCFRSVHGTLNHMVMGDTVWYDVLRGKDASRFDVYWERPDEELYSNAESTSSLWETWCPDRDELKERIRKQSALWSEYVNGLEGFDHPTEKRLGLVLFHVVNHGWYHRGQIYAALRVIG
;
A
#
# COMPACT_ATOMS: atom_id res chain seq x y z
N GLN A 1 0.66 12.89 18.70
CA GLN A 1 0.16 13.96 17.80
C GLN A 1 0.96 14.04 16.49
N THR A 2 2.29 14.18 16.52
CA THR A 2 3.14 14.26 15.31
C THR A 2 2.95 13.09 14.34
N ILE A 3 2.97 11.86 14.84
CA ILE A 3 2.77 10.64 14.04
C ILE A 3 1.40 10.62 13.37
N HIS A 4 0.36 11.07 14.08
CA HIS A 4 -0.99 11.11 13.54
C HIS A 4 -1.09 12.07 12.36
N GLN A 5 -0.43 13.23 12.48
CA GLN A 5 -0.34 14.19 11.38
C GLN A 5 0.41 13.61 10.18
N VAL A 6 1.49 12.86 10.39
CA VAL A 6 2.24 12.21 9.29
C VAL A 6 1.37 11.21 8.53
N LEU A 7 0.67 10.32 9.22
CA LEU A 7 -0.20 9.32 8.59
C LEU A 7 -1.38 9.97 7.83
N ALA A 8 -1.99 11.01 8.42
CA ALA A 8 -3.06 11.76 7.76
C ALA A 8 -2.56 12.52 6.52
N GLN A 9 -1.38 13.15 6.61
CA GLN A 9 -0.76 13.86 5.47
C GLN A 9 -0.40 12.89 4.34
N TYR A 10 0.10 11.70 4.66
CA TYR A 10 0.34 10.65 3.67
C TYR A 10 -0.96 10.24 2.96
N ASN A 11 -2.05 9.97 3.70
CA ASN A 11 -3.33 9.63 3.09
C ASN A 11 -3.84 10.73 2.17
N HIS A 12 -3.80 11.99 2.62
CA HIS A 12 -4.21 13.13 1.80
C HIS A 12 -3.36 13.22 0.52
N TRP A 13 -2.04 13.16 0.62
CA TRP A 13 -1.14 13.18 -0.53
C TRP A 13 -1.42 12.03 -1.51
N ALA A 14 -1.60 10.81 -1.00
CA ALA A 14 -1.85 9.64 -1.83
C ALA A 14 -3.21 9.74 -2.54
N ASN A 15 -4.23 10.28 -1.87
CA ASN A 15 -5.55 10.54 -2.45
C ASN A 15 -5.47 11.62 -3.54
N ASP A 16 -4.72 12.70 -3.32
CA ASP A 16 -4.51 13.78 -4.30
C ASP A 16 -3.80 13.26 -5.56
N LYS A 17 -2.74 12.47 -5.38
CA LYS A 17 -2.02 11.83 -6.48
C LYS A 17 -2.92 10.89 -7.27
N LEU A 18 -3.70 10.07 -6.58
CA LEU A 18 -4.64 9.17 -7.24
C LEU A 18 -5.70 9.94 -8.02
N PHE A 19 -6.28 11.00 -7.43
CA PHE A 19 -7.29 11.83 -8.09
C PHE A 19 -6.75 12.51 -9.36
N GLY A 20 -5.56 13.12 -9.28
CA GLY A 20 -4.92 13.74 -10.44
C GLY A 20 -4.65 12.74 -11.56
N HIS A 21 -4.35 11.49 -11.23
CA HIS A 21 -4.18 10.44 -12.23
C HIS A 21 -5.52 9.97 -12.82
N LEU A 22 -6.52 9.70 -11.98
CA LEU A 22 -7.85 9.21 -12.41
C LEU A 22 -8.59 10.20 -13.30
N THR A 23 -8.34 11.49 -13.14
CA THR A 23 -8.96 12.56 -13.94
C THR A 23 -8.23 12.85 -15.25
N SER A 24 -7.08 12.21 -15.49
CA SER A 24 -6.30 12.39 -16.71
C SER A 24 -7.03 11.86 -17.94
N ASP A 25 -6.78 12.50 -19.09
CA ASP A 25 -7.40 12.08 -20.35
C ASP A 25 -6.96 10.68 -20.79
N LEU A 26 -5.74 10.27 -20.41
CA LEU A 26 -5.23 8.93 -20.65
C LEU A 26 -6.07 7.84 -19.95
N VAL A 27 -6.53 8.10 -18.72
CA VAL A 27 -7.43 7.19 -18.01
C VAL A 27 -8.79 7.10 -18.69
N LYS A 28 -9.35 8.24 -19.13
CA LYS A 28 -10.63 8.27 -19.86
C LYS A 28 -10.56 7.50 -21.18
N GLU A 29 -9.41 7.52 -21.85
CA GLU A 29 -9.18 6.82 -23.12
C GLU A 29 -9.00 5.31 -22.93
N LYS A 30 -8.19 4.89 -21.94
CA LYS A 30 -7.74 3.49 -21.81
C LYS A 30 -8.62 2.61 -20.94
N VAL A 31 -9.32 3.18 -19.95
CA VAL A 31 -10.03 2.37 -18.95
C VAL A 31 -11.41 1.96 -19.48
N THR A 32 -11.58 0.66 -19.72
CA THR A 32 -12.85 0.07 -20.18
C THR A 32 -13.97 0.23 -19.14
N ALA A 33 -15.24 0.10 -19.57
CA ALA A 33 -16.40 0.19 -18.68
C ALA A 33 -16.31 -0.77 -17.48
N ARG A 34 -15.83 -2.00 -17.69
CA ARG A 34 -15.64 -2.99 -16.61
C ARG A 34 -14.62 -2.51 -15.57
N TYR A 35 -13.50 -1.96 -15.99
CA TYR A 35 -12.50 -1.46 -15.05
C TYR A 35 -12.93 -0.15 -14.39
N GLN A 36 -13.72 0.70 -15.06
CA GLN A 36 -14.33 1.87 -14.43
C GLN A 36 -15.26 1.47 -13.28
N GLU A 37 -16.02 0.38 -13.43
CA GLU A 37 -16.87 -0.18 -12.37
C GLU A 37 -16.03 -0.66 -11.18
N LEU A 38 -15.03 -1.52 -11.41
CA LEU A 38 -14.15 -2.04 -10.35
C LEU A 38 -13.38 -0.93 -9.60
N ILE A 39 -12.90 0.07 -10.33
CA ILE A 39 -12.25 1.25 -9.75
C ILE A 39 -13.24 2.02 -8.88
N ARG A 40 -14.46 2.24 -9.37
CA ARG A 40 -15.48 2.98 -8.64
C ARG A 40 -15.95 2.26 -7.39
N GLU A 41 -16.20 0.96 -7.45
CA GLU A 41 -16.51 0.15 -6.27
C GLU A 41 -15.42 0.30 -5.19
N SER A 42 -14.15 0.24 -5.60
CA SER A 42 -13.02 0.41 -4.68
C SER A 42 -12.98 1.82 -4.09
N LEU A 43 -13.28 2.86 -4.87
CA LEU A 43 -13.35 4.24 -4.37
C LEU A 43 -14.54 4.45 -3.43
N VAL A 44 -15.68 3.81 -3.67
CA VAL A 44 -16.83 3.83 -2.74
C VAL A 44 -16.46 3.13 -1.42
N GLU A 45 -15.72 2.02 -1.46
CA GLU A 45 -15.18 1.37 -0.25
C GLU A 45 -14.24 2.33 0.52
N LEU A 46 -13.36 3.05 -0.18
CA LEU A 46 -12.45 4.02 0.43
C LEU A 46 -13.19 5.20 1.07
N ASP A 47 -14.20 5.73 0.41
CA ASP A 47 -15.07 6.77 0.97
C ASP A 47 -15.81 6.27 2.22
N GLY A 48 -16.43 5.09 2.14
CA GLY A 48 -17.14 4.47 3.26
C GLY A 48 -16.24 4.23 4.47
N LEU A 49 -15.01 3.73 4.24
CA LEU A 49 -13.99 3.58 5.27
C LEU A 49 -13.64 4.94 5.92
N THR A 50 -13.44 5.97 5.12
CA THR A 50 -13.07 7.31 5.61
C THR A 50 -14.20 7.93 6.43
N LYS A 51 -15.44 7.80 5.97
CA LYS A 51 -16.64 8.24 6.70
C LYS A 51 -16.82 7.49 8.01
N ALA A 52 -16.66 6.17 8.01
CA ALA A 52 -16.75 5.37 9.23
C ALA A 52 -15.68 5.80 10.25
N PHE A 53 -14.47 6.08 9.80
CA PHE A 53 -13.40 6.58 10.65
C PHE A 53 -13.70 7.97 11.22
N LEU A 54 -14.14 8.92 10.39
CA LEU A 54 -14.53 10.26 10.86
C LEU A 54 -15.71 10.21 11.83
N SER A 55 -16.71 9.38 11.56
CA SER A 55 -17.85 9.16 12.46
C SER A 55 -17.41 8.56 13.80
N PHE A 56 -16.46 7.62 13.80
CA PHE A 56 -15.87 7.10 15.03
C PHE A 56 -15.23 8.22 15.86
N LEU A 57 -14.60 9.20 15.21
CA LEU A 57 -14.04 10.38 15.86
C LEU A 57 -15.08 11.43 16.29
N GLY A 58 -16.37 11.24 15.99
CA GLY A 58 -17.40 12.26 16.24
C GLY A 58 -17.35 13.44 15.25
N ILE A 59 -16.63 13.29 14.14
CA ILE A 59 -16.52 14.32 13.09
C ILE A 59 -17.64 14.10 12.08
N SER A 60 -18.48 15.11 11.90
CA SER A 60 -19.53 15.08 10.87
C SER A 60 -18.89 15.18 9.48
N SER A 61 -18.87 14.07 8.75
CA SER A 61 -18.65 14.09 7.31
C SER A 61 -19.99 14.38 6.64
N GLY A 62 -20.13 15.51 5.93
CA GLY A 62 -21.36 15.86 5.20
C GLY A 62 -21.90 14.68 4.40
N THR A 63 -23.22 14.44 4.49
CA THR A 63 -23.87 13.26 3.93
C THR A 63 -23.93 13.32 2.41
N THR A 64 -23.03 12.59 1.74
CA THR A 64 -23.19 12.22 0.34
C THR A 64 -23.58 10.76 0.26
N ASN A 65 -24.78 10.47 -0.28
CA ASN A 65 -25.22 9.11 -0.59
C ASN A 65 -24.54 8.65 -1.89
N LEU A 66 -23.22 8.47 -1.84
CA LEU A 66 -22.46 7.94 -2.95
C LEU A 66 -22.83 6.46 -3.14
N THR A 67 -23.01 6.07 -4.39
CA THR A 67 -23.33 4.70 -4.81
C THR A 67 -22.41 4.30 -5.96
N GLU A 68 -22.45 3.04 -6.35
CA GLU A 68 -21.75 2.54 -7.55
C GLU A 68 -22.20 3.22 -8.86
N SER A 69 -23.29 3.99 -8.85
CA SER A 69 -23.70 4.81 -9.99
C SER A 69 -23.07 6.22 -10.01
N THR A 70 -22.37 6.60 -8.94
CA THR A 70 -21.80 7.95 -8.80
C THR A 70 -20.52 8.10 -9.62
N SER A 71 -20.28 9.26 -10.22
CA SER A 71 -19.08 9.47 -11.04
C SER A 71 -17.80 9.36 -10.21
N ILE A 72 -16.72 8.87 -10.83
CA ILE A 72 -15.41 8.70 -10.17
C ILE A 72 -14.92 10.05 -9.62
N GLU A 73 -15.11 11.14 -10.37
CA GLU A 73 -14.73 12.48 -9.97
C GLU A 73 -15.47 12.93 -8.71
N SER A 74 -16.76 12.62 -8.61
CA SER A 74 -17.56 12.98 -7.45
C SER A 74 -17.13 12.18 -6.21
N VAL A 75 -16.85 10.88 -6.35
CA VAL A 75 -16.35 10.06 -5.24
C VAL A 75 -14.98 10.56 -4.77
N CYS A 76 -14.04 10.79 -5.68
CA CYS A 76 -12.71 11.29 -5.33
C CYS A 76 -12.76 12.67 -4.67
N ALA A 77 -13.63 13.58 -5.13
CA ALA A 77 -13.78 14.91 -4.51
C ALA A 77 -14.24 14.80 -3.04
N VAL A 78 -15.13 13.86 -2.72
CA VAL A 78 -15.55 13.60 -1.33
C VAL A 78 -14.40 13.01 -0.50
N ILE A 79 -13.63 12.06 -1.05
CA ILE A 79 -12.46 11.48 -0.37
C ILE A 79 -11.39 12.54 -0.06
N LEU A 80 -11.14 13.47 -0.98
CA LEU A 80 -10.20 14.56 -0.75
C LEU A 80 -10.68 15.51 0.33
N ASN A 81 -11.94 15.94 0.25
CA ASN A 81 -12.53 16.83 1.25
C ASN A 81 -12.61 16.19 2.65
N THR A 82 -12.88 14.89 2.74
CA THR A 82 -12.85 14.15 4.01
C THR A 82 -11.43 14.04 4.57
N SER A 83 -10.42 13.88 3.70
CA SER A 83 -9.00 13.92 4.09
C SER A 83 -8.60 15.29 4.64
N ASP A 84 -9.06 16.38 4.01
CA ASP A 84 -8.85 17.76 4.50
C ASP A 84 -9.52 18.00 5.85
N THR A 85 -10.72 17.46 6.03
CA THR A 85 -11.45 17.52 7.29
C THR A 85 -10.68 16.83 8.41
N LEU A 86 -10.11 15.65 8.15
CA LEU A 86 -9.27 14.94 9.12
C LEU A 86 -8.01 15.74 9.49
N LEU A 87 -7.34 16.34 8.50
CA LEU A 87 -6.16 17.18 8.73
C LEU A 87 -6.50 18.42 9.57
N ALA A 88 -7.60 19.09 9.27
CA ALA A 88 -8.07 20.24 10.03
C ALA A 88 -8.39 19.87 11.48
N HIS A 89 -9.03 18.71 11.70
CA HIS A 89 -9.31 18.20 13.04
C HIS A 89 -8.02 17.93 13.83
N LEU A 90 -7.02 17.28 13.22
CA LEU A 90 -5.71 17.01 13.85
C LEU A 90 -4.88 18.27 14.13
N ALA A 91 -5.18 19.37 13.44
CA ALA A 91 -4.56 20.68 13.67
C ALA A 91 -5.28 21.50 14.76
N SER A 92 -6.52 21.14 15.10
CA SER A 92 -7.29 21.80 16.16
C SER A 92 -6.71 21.46 17.55
N THR A 93 -6.75 22.44 18.45
CA THR A 93 -6.38 22.26 19.87
C THR A 93 -7.56 21.82 20.73
N ASP A 94 -8.79 21.84 20.19
CA ASP A 94 -10.03 21.54 20.91
C ASP A 94 -10.61 20.19 20.44
N THR A 95 -9.98 19.10 20.86
CA THR A 95 -10.42 17.73 20.57
C THR A 95 -11.20 17.08 21.72
N GLU A 96 -11.51 17.83 22.78
CA GLU A 96 -12.08 17.29 24.04
C GLU A 96 -13.50 16.70 23.86
N SER A 97 -14.23 17.11 22.82
CA SER A 97 -15.60 16.65 22.53
C SER A 97 -15.66 15.38 21.67
N CYS A 98 -14.53 14.86 21.21
CA CYS A 98 -14.41 13.78 20.23
C CYS A 98 -13.80 12.52 20.84
N GLN A 99 -14.01 11.36 20.20
CA GLN A 99 -13.31 10.14 20.61
C GLN A 99 -11.79 10.32 20.42
N PRO A 100 -10.96 9.83 21.35
CA PRO A 100 -9.51 9.95 21.22
C PRO A 100 -8.99 9.12 20.04
N ILE A 101 -8.16 9.73 19.21
CA ILE A 101 -7.45 9.03 18.13
C ILE A 101 -6.34 8.19 18.76
N THR A 102 -6.45 6.87 18.65
CA THR A 102 -5.34 5.97 19.00
C THR A 102 -4.41 5.81 17.80
N SER A 103 -3.14 5.54 18.08
CA SER A 103 -2.19 5.19 17.00
C SER A 103 -2.68 3.97 16.22
N GLU A 104 -3.28 2.99 16.89
CA GLU A 104 -3.81 1.77 16.28
C GLU A 104 -4.97 2.04 15.30
N SER A 105 -5.91 2.89 15.67
CA SER A 105 -7.09 3.18 14.83
C SER A 105 -6.71 3.94 13.57
N LEU A 106 -5.86 4.96 13.70
CA LEU A 106 -5.36 5.72 12.55
C LEU A 106 -4.46 4.86 11.66
N LEU A 107 -3.71 3.94 12.26
CA LEU A 107 -2.89 2.99 11.52
C LEU A 107 -3.72 2.06 10.67
N SER A 108 -4.71 1.42 11.29
CA SER A 108 -5.65 0.53 10.60
C SER A 108 -6.33 1.26 9.44
N PHE A 109 -6.81 2.48 9.67
CA PHE A 109 -7.37 3.34 8.64
C PHE A 109 -6.38 3.60 7.48
N THR A 110 -5.15 3.97 7.79
CA THR A 110 -4.12 4.28 6.77
C THR A 110 -3.73 3.06 5.96
N ASN A 111 -3.55 1.91 6.62
CA ASN A 111 -3.18 0.65 5.99
C ASN A 111 -4.27 0.17 5.03
N LYS A 112 -5.52 0.14 5.49
CA LYS A 112 -6.66 -0.28 4.65
C LYS A 112 -6.89 0.70 3.49
N SER A 113 -6.75 2.00 3.72
CA SER A 113 -6.81 3.01 2.64
C SER A 113 -5.73 2.78 1.59
N THR A 114 -4.51 2.45 2.02
CA THR A 114 -3.37 2.16 1.13
C THR A 114 -3.61 0.89 0.31
N GLN A 115 -4.17 -0.15 0.93
CA GLN A 115 -4.57 -1.36 0.23
C GLN A 115 -5.60 -1.08 -0.86
N ILE A 116 -6.63 -0.28 -0.58
CA ILE A 116 -7.65 0.08 -1.57
C ILE A 116 -7.04 0.87 -2.74
N ARG A 117 -6.15 1.83 -2.45
CA ARG A 117 -5.39 2.55 -3.50
C ARG A 117 -4.51 1.61 -4.33
N GLY A 118 -3.90 0.61 -3.69
CA GLY A 118 -3.18 -0.46 -4.37
C GLY A 118 -4.05 -1.25 -5.33
N ALA A 119 -5.29 -1.56 -4.94
CA ALA A 119 -6.26 -2.24 -5.81
C ALA A 119 -6.64 -1.38 -7.02
N VAL A 120 -6.96 -0.10 -6.80
CA VAL A 120 -7.24 0.85 -7.90
C VAL A 120 -6.04 0.93 -8.84
N SER A 121 -4.82 1.04 -8.31
CA SER A 121 -3.62 1.05 -9.16
C SER A 121 -3.39 -0.27 -9.90
N GLY A 122 -3.78 -1.40 -9.31
CA GLY A 122 -3.77 -2.70 -9.98
C GLY A 122 -4.69 -2.70 -11.21
N PHE A 123 -5.94 -2.26 -11.07
CA PHE A 123 -6.88 -2.14 -12.20
C PHE A 123 -6.37 -1.18 -13.29
N LEU A 124 -5.67 -0.11 -12.90
CA LEU A 124 -5.02 0.78 -13.85
C LEU A 124 -3.85 0.09 -14.60
N CYS A 125 -2.98 -0.68 -13.91
CA CYS A 125 -1.95 -1.50 -14.57
C CYS A 125 -2.59 -2.41 -15.63
N MET A 126 -3.73 -3.03 -15.32
CA MET A 126 -4.45 -3.93 -16.24
C MET A 126 -4.98 -3.23 -17.49
N CYS A 127 -5.19 -1.92 -17.42
CA CYS A 127 -5.55 -1.09 -18.57
C CYS A 127 -4.32 -0.59 -19.35
N GLY A 128 -3.11 -1.09 -19.05
CA GLY A 128 -1.87 -0.66 -19.70
C GLY A 128 -1.41 0.74 -19.29
N LEU A 129 -1.76 1.17 -18.07
CA LEU A 129 -1.26 2.40 -17.45
C LEU A 129 -0.07 2.08 -16.55
N LYS A 130 0.88 3.02 -16.44
CA LYS A 130 2.02 2.86 -15.53
C LYS A 130 1.53 2.79 -14.07
N PRO A 131 2.18 2.00 -13.20
CA PRO A 131 1.82 1.95 -11.78
C PRO A 131 2.00 3.33 -11.14
N LEU A 132 1.08 3.67 -10.24
CA LEU A 132 1.26 4.81 -9.36
C LEU A 132 2.13 4.38 -8.18
N ALA A 133 3.35 4.89 -8.07
CA ALA A 133 4.24 4.61 -6.95
C ALA A 133 3.76 5.29 -5.65
N LEU A 134 2.61 4.86 -5.12
CA LEU A 134 1.98 5.35 -3.88
C LEU A 134 2.51 4.62 -2.63
N ASP A 135 3.24 3.54 -2.85
CA ASP A 135 4.11 2.82 -1.93
C ASP A 135 5.43 3.56 -1.66
N ALA A 136 5.90 4.32 -2.64
CA ALA A 136 7.11 5.11 -2.51
C ALA A 136 6.84 6.32 -1.61
N LEU A 137 7.22 6.20 -0.35
CA LEU A 137 7.41 7.31 0.56
C LEU A 137 8.63 8.13 0.15
N TYR A 138 8.61 8.71 -1.06
CA TYR A 138 9.40 9.90 -1.37
C TYR A 138 8.76 11.09 -0.65
N ILE A 139 8.85 11.07 0.68
CA ILE A 139 8.39 12.15 1.53
C ILE A 139 9.29 13.34 1.20
N LYS A 140 8.73 14.32 0.46
CA LYS A 140 9.25 15.70 0.39
C LYS A 140 9.70 16.13 1.79
N PRO A 141 10.81 16.87 1.95
CA PRO A 141 11.67 16.84 3.14
C PRO A 141 10.87 17.11 4.41
N TYR A 142 10.38 16.04 5.03
CA TYR A 142 9.77 16.14 6.34
C TYR A 142 10.93 16.24 7.31
N LYS A 143 10.89 17.25 8.18
CA LYS A 143 11.87 17.38 9.25
C LYS A 143 11.85 16.08 10.05
N GLU A 144 13.04 15.52 10.18
CA GLU A 144 13.37 14.26 10.83
C GLU A 144 12.47 14.01 12.05
N VAL A 145 11.71 12.92 12.02
CA VAL A 145 10.86 12.53 13.15
C VAL A 145 11.70 11.66 14.07
N THR A 146 11.94 12.12 15.29
CA THR A 146 12.82 11.48 16.29
C THR A 146 12.03 11.05 17.54
N ASP A 147 10.76 10.67 17.36
CA ASP A 147 9.83 10.43 18.48
C ASP A 147 9.82 8.95 18.91
N PRO A 148 10.16 8.61 20.17
CA PRO A 148 10.07 7.26 20.72
C PRO A 148 8.70 6.58 20.55
N GLN A 149 7.60 7.34 20.42
CA GLN A 149 6.27 6.79 20.15
C GLN A 149 6.14 6.12 18.77
N GLN A 150 7.09 6.34 17.84
CA GLN A 150 7.11 5.69 16.53
C GLN A 150 7.45 4.20 16.62
N LEU A 151 8.24 3.79 17.61
CA LEU A 151 8.70 2.42 17.66
C LEU A 151 7.55 1.44 17.93
N GLU A 152 6.65 1.78 18.85
CA GLU A 152 5.43 0.99 19.08
C GLU A 152 4.53 0.92 17.85
N LEU A 153 4.47 2.00 17.06
CA LEU A 153 3.74 1.97 15.79
C LEU A 153 4.38 0.99 14.80
N PHE A 154 5.71 1.00 14.67
CA PHE A 154 6.40 0.06 13.80
C PHE A 154 6.26 -1.39 14.27
N ARG A 155 6.26 -1.63 15.60
CA ARG A 155 5.99 -2.97 16.17
C ARG A 155 4.59 -3.44 15.80
N LEU A 156 3.60 -2.57 15.95
CA LEU A 156 2.23 -2.85 15.54
C LEU A 156 2.12 -3.12 14.04
N HIS A 157 2.79 -2.31 13.21
CA HIS A 157 2.86 -2.52 11.77
C HIS A 157 3.49 -3.86 11.40
N ALA A 158 4.62 -4.20 12.02
CA ALA A 158 5.33 -5.44 11.71
C ALA A 158 4.47 -6.65 12.07
N LYS A 159 3.77 -6.60 13.22
CA LYS A 159 2.76 -7.59 13.59
C LYS A 159 1.63 -7.69 12.55
N GLN A 160 1.00 -6.56 12.21
CA GLN A 160 -0.09 -6.52 11.21
C GLN A 160 0.38 -7.00 9.83
N ASN A 161 1.62 -6.70 9.43
CA ASN A 161 2.19 -7.12 8.16
C ASN A 161 2.35 -8.65 8.10
N MET A 162 2.81 -9.26 9.20
CA MET A 162 2.93 -10.72 9.33
C MET A 162 1.55 -11.41 9.29
N GLU A 163 0.55 -10.87 10.00
CA GLU A 163 -0.83 -11.35 9.97
C GLU A 163 -1.43 -11.22 8.55
N ALA A 164 -1.25 -10.06 7.90
CA ALA A 164 -1.72 -9.82 6.55
C ALA A 164 -1.08 -10.73 5.50
N TYR A 165 0.21 -11.09 5.63
CA TYR A 165 0.83 -12.11 4.79
C TYR A 165 0.23 -13.49 5.03
N THR A 166 -0.07 -13.83 6.29
CA THR A 166 -0.71 -15.11 6.63
C THR A 166 -2.07 -15.22 5.95
N ASP A 167 -2.88 -14.17 6.01
CA ASP A 167 -4.21 -14.15 5.39
C ASP A 167 -4.12 -14.12 3.86
N LEU A 168 -3.20 -13.34 3.30
CA LEU A 168 -2.95 -13.33 1.86
C LEU A 168 -2.59 -14.72 1.33
N ILE A 169 -1.68 -15.43 2.01
CA ILE A 169 -1.27 -16.78 1.59
C ILE A 169 -2.46 -17.73 1.62
N LYS A 170 -3.31 -17.67 2.65
CA LYS A 170 -4.55 -18.47 2.70
C LYS A 170 -5.49 -18.12 1.55
N SER A 171 -5.67 -16.83 1.23
CA SER A 171 -6.56 -16.39 0.15
C SER A 171 -6.13 -16.88 -1.23
N ILE A 172 -4.83 -17.11 -1.44
CA ILE A 172 -4.30 -17.58 -2.72
C ILE A 172 -4.03 -19.09 -2.77
N GLU A 173 -4.25 -19.84 -1.67
CA GLU A 173 -4.01 -21.29 -1.64
C GLU A 173 -4.93 -22.06 -2.60
N GLY A 174 -6.17 -21.60 -2.78
CA GLY A 174 -7.16 -22.23 -3.66
C GLY A 174 -6.93 -22.01 -5.16
N LEU A 175 -5.99 -21.14 -5.55
CA LEU A 175 -5.71 -20.89 -6.98
C LEU A 175 -5.01 -22.09 -7.62
N THR A 176 -5.45 -22.45 -8.83
CA THR A 176 -4.69 -23.37 -9.68
C THR A 176 -3.35 -22.75 -10.05
N ASP A 177 -2.40 -23.58 -10.47
CA ASP A 177 -1.08 -23.10 -10.87
C ASP A 177 -1.16 -22.13 -12.04
N GLU A 178 -2.02 -22.45 -13.02
CA GLU A 178 -2.27 -21.60 -14.18
C GLU A 178 -2.82 -20.23 -13.78
N ALA A 179 -3.79 -20.19 -12.88
CA ALA A 179 -4.37 -18.93 -12.39
C ALA A 179 -3.34 -18.10 -11.62
N TYR A 180 -2.56 -18.75 -10.74
CA TYR A 180 -1.54 -18.11 -9.91
C TYR A 180 -0.39 -17.48 -10.74
N HIS A 181 0.01 -18.13 -11.83
CA HIS A 181 1.05 -17.66 -12.76
C HIS A 181 0.51 -16.87 -13.97
N SER A 182 -0.81 -16.74 -14.10
CA SER A 182 -1.43 -16.05 -15.23
C SER A 182 -1.03 -14.58 -15.31
N ASN A 183 -0.90 -14.06 -16.53
CA ASN A 183 -0.77 -12.63 -16.72
C ASN A 183 -2.12 -11.96 -16.43
N CYS A 184 -2.21 -11.36 -15.25
CA CYS A 184 -3.40 -10.66 -14.79
C CYS A 184 -3.38 -9.18 -15.16
N GLY A 185 -2.43 -8.73 -15.99
CA GLY A 185 -2.21 -7.31 -16.27
C GLY A 185 -1.61 -6.55 -15.08
N LEU A 186 -1.06 -7.25 -14.08
CA LEU A 186 -0.33 -6.61 -13.00
C LEU A 186 1.03 -6.12 -13.49
N CYS A 187 1.55 -5.12 -12.79
CA CYS A 187 2.84 -4.53 -13.10
C CYS A 187 4.02 -5.53 -12.99
N PHE A 188 3.86 -6.63 -12.24
CA PHE A 188 4.82 -7.76 -12.19
C PHE A 188 4.27 -9.04 -12.84
N ARG A 189 3.36 -8.88 -13.81
CA ARG A 189 2.62 -9.91 -14.57
C ARG A 189 1.55 -10.65 -13.77
N SER A 190 1.95 -11.36 -12.73
CA SER A 190 1.13 -12.37 -12.05
C SER A 190 1.08 -12.13 -10.53
N VAL A 191 0.26 -12.92 -9.84
CA VAL A 191 0.28 -13.00 -8.37
C VAL A 191 1.67 -13.45 -7.90
N HIS A 192 2.26 -14.44 -8.58
CA HIS A 192 3.59 -14.95 -8.26
C HIS A 192 4.70 -13.90 -8.41
N GLY A 193 4.73 -13.18 -9.53
CA GLY A 193 5.73 -12.13 -9.76
C GLY A 193 5.59 -10.98 -8.77
N THR A 194 4.35 -10.64 -8.40
CA THR A 194 4.08 -9.58 -7.40
C THR A 194 4.55 -10.01 -6.00
N LEU A 195 4.30 -11.26 -5.61
CA LEU A 195 4.79 -11.80 -4.33
C LEU A 195 6.32 -11.89 -4.26
N ASN A 196 6.96 -12.28 -5.36
CA ASN A 196 8.42 -12.24 -5.49
C ASN A 196 8.94 -10.82 -5.28
N HIS A 197 8.38 -9.83 -5.99
CA HIS A 197 8.76 -8.42 -5.82
C HIS A 197 8.64 -7.95 -4.37
N MET A 198 7.51 -8.25 -3.72
CA MET A 198 7.26 -7.90 -2.32
C MET A 198 8.33 -8.46 -1.39
N VAL A 199 8.53 -9.79 -1.39
CA VAL A 199 9.46 -10.40 -0.43
C VAL A 199 10.92 -10.14 -0.76
N MET A 200 11.26 -9.90 -2.03
CA MET A 200 12.60 -9.47 -2.43
C MET A 200 12.89 -8.05 -1.93
N GLY A 201 11.95 -7.10 -2.11
CA GLY A 201 12.05 -5.75 -1.57
C GLY A 201 12.18 -5.74 -0.04
N ASP A 202 11.36 -6.54 0.64
CA ASP A 202 11.46 -6.74 2.10
C ASP A 202 12.84 -7.28 2.50
N THR A 203 13.43 -8.18 1.71
CA THR A 203 14.76 -8.76 1.98
C THR A 203 15.89 -7.75 1.77
N VAL A 204 15.82 -6.95 0.69
CA VAL A 204 16.80 -5.88 0.41
C VAL A 204 16.87 -4.91 1.57
N TRP A 205 15.71 -4.38 1.99
CA TRP A 205 15.67 -3.42 3.09
C TRP A 205 16.12 -4.03 4.42
N TYR A 206 15.73 -5.27 4.69
CA TYR A 206 16.17 -5.96 5.90
C TYR A 206 17.69 -6.10 5.97
N ASP A 207 18.32 -6.48 4.86
CA ASP A 207 19.78 -6.63 4.80
C ASP A 207 20.50 -5.28 4.92
N VAL A 208 20.03 -4.25 4.20
CA VAL A 208 20.58 -2.89 4.28
C VAL A 208 20.55 -2.38 5.73
N LEU A 209 19.43 -2.55 6.43
CA LEU A 209 19.30 -2.12 7.83
C LEU A 209 20.20 -2.91 8.78
N ARG A 210 20.54 -4.16 8.45
CA ARG A 210 21.47 -5.01 9.21
C ARG A 210 22.93 -4.79 8.80
N GLY A 211 23.22 -3.83 7.93
CA GLY A 211 24.57 -3.57 7.42
C GLY A 211 25.13 -4.71 6.56
N LYS A 212 24.25 -5.55 5.99
CA LYS A 212 24.63 -6.62 5.06
C LYS A 212 24.63 -6.10 3.63
N ASP A 213 25.44 -6.73 2.80
CA ASP A 213 25.45 -6.45 1.36
C ASP A 213 24.19 -6.97 0.67
N ALA A 214 23.48 -6.06 0.01
CA ALA A 214 22.27 -6.34 -0.78
C ALA A 214 22.53 -6.34 -2.29
N SER A 215 23.77 -6.11 -2.75
CA SER A 215 24.11 -5.93 -4.17
C SER A 215 23.76 -7.12 -5.08
N ARG A 216 23.64 -8.32 -4.50
CA ARG A 216 23.15 -9.52 -5.20
C ARG A 216 21.76 -9.35 -5.81
N PHE A 217 21.00 -8.34 -5.36
CA PHE A 217 19.69 -8.00 -5.89
C PHE A 217 19.73 -6.93 -6.98
N ASP A 218 20.85 -6.23 -7.20
CA ASP A 218 20.95 -5.12 -8.16
C ASP A 218 20.53 -5.55 -9.57
N VAL A 219 20.78 -6.82 -9.93
CA VAL A 219 20.37 -7.43 -11.19
C VAL A 219 18.85 -7.36 -11.46
N TYR A 220 18.02 -7.17 -10.42
CA TYR A 220 16.56 -7.06 -10.51
C TYR A 220 16.04 -5.62 -10.48
N TRP A 221 16.85 -4.60 -10.13
CA TRP A 221 16.43 -3.19 -10.07
C TRP A 221 17.19 -2.30 -11.06
N GLU A 222 18.44 -2.62 -11.38
CA GLU A 222 19.26 -1.86 -12.34
C GLU A 222 18.95 -2.27 -13.78
N ARG A 223 17.67 -2.17 -14.14
CA ARG A 223 17.11 -2.59 -15.44
C ARG A 223 16.21 -1.51 -16.02
N PRO A 224 16.05 -1.44 -17.34
CA PRO A 224 15.07 -0.55 -17.95
C PRO A 224 13.64 -0.94 -17.56
N ASP A 225 12.72 0.04 -17.56
CA ASP A 225 11.31 -0.14 -17.18
C ASP A 225 10.65 -1.32 -17.92
N GLU A 226 11.00 -1.53 -19.19
CA GLU A 226 10.44 -2.58 -20.05
C GLU A 226 10.85 -4.01 -19.62
N GLU A 227 11.96 -4.16 -18.90
CA GLU A 227 12.38 -5.43 -18.30
C GLU A 227 11.81 -5.64 -16.88
N LEU A 228 11.57 -4.53 -16.16
CA LEU A 228 11.04 -4.54 -14.79
C LEU A 228 9.53 -4.74 -14.74
N TYR A 229 8.81 -4.10 -15.66
CA TYR A 229 7.36 -4.04 -15.63
C TYR A 229 6.76 -4.83 -16.79
N SER A 230 5.79 -5.67 -16.44
CA SER A 230 5.02 -6.43 -17.42
C SER A 230 3.90 -5.60 -18.03
N ASN A 231 3.47 -6.00 -19.22
CA ASN A 231 2.30 -5.49 -19.90
C ASN A 231 1.36 -6.65 -20.27
N ALA A 232 0.25 -6.35 -20.94
CA ALA A 232 -0.78 -7.33 -21.29
C ALA A 232 -0.28 -8.49 -22.18
N GLU A 233 0.82 -8.29 -22.93
CA GLU A 233 1.39 -9.29 -23.84
C GLU A 233 2.55 -10.08 -23.21
N SER A 234 3.01 -9.68 -22.02
CA SER A 234 4.12 -10.35 -21.34
C SER A 234 3.79 -11.82 -21.06
N THR A 235 4.69 -12.72 -21.46
CA THR A 235 4.61 -14.16 -21.15
C THR A 235 5.50 -14.57 -19.99
N SER A 236 6.46 -13.72 -19.61
CA SER A 236 7.41 -13.92 -18.52
C SER A 236 7.61 -12.61 -17.74
N SER A 237 8.15 -12.69 -16.54
CA SER A 237 8.53 -11.53 -15.71
C SER A 237 9.86 -11.84 -15.02
N LEU A 238 10.79 -10.88 -14.99
CA LEU A 238 12.09 -11.03 -14.32
C LEU A 238 11.89 -11.43 -12.85
N TRP A 239 10.88 -10.88 -12.19
CA TRP A 239 10.57 -11.14 -10.78
C TRP A 239 10.28 -12.60 -10.48
N GLU A 240 9.69 -13.32 -11.42
CA GLU A 240 9.36 -14.75 -11.26
C GLU A 240 10.59 -15.66 -11.33
N THR A 241 11.73 -15.13 -11.79
CA THR A 241 12.96 -15.93 -11.92
C THR A 241 13.72 -16.09 -10.61
N TRP A 242 13.42 -15.27 -9.60
CA TRP A 242 14.15 -15.29 -8.33
C TRP A 242 13.80 -16.48 -7.44
N CYS A 243 12.50 -16.71 -7.23
CA CYS A 243 11.97 -17.87 -6.53
C CYS A 243 10.81 -18.43 -7.35
N PRO A 244 11.10 -19.29 -8.35
CA PRO A 244 10.09 -19.81 -9.27
C PRO A 244 9.13 -20.81 -8.61
N ASP A 245 9.56 -21.46 -7.53
CA ASP A 245 8.73 -22.41 -6.80
C ASP A 245 7.74 -21.68 -5.88
N ARG A 246 6.45 -21.98 -6.06
CA ARG A 246 5.34 -21.36 -5.32
C ARG A 246 5.38 -21.68 -3.82
N ASP A 247 5.74 -22.91 -3.44
CA ASP A 247 5.76 -23.34 -2.05
C ASP A 247 6.97 -22.74 -1.31
N GLU A 248 8.13 -22.73 -1.97
CA GLU A 248 9.33 -22.06 -1.48
C GLU A 248 9.08 -20.56 -1.30
N LEU A 249 8.41 -19.90 -2.25
CA LEU A 249 8.10 -18.48 -2.15
C LEU A 249 7.18 -18.18 -0.95
N LYS A 250 6.14 -18.99 -0.73
CA LYS A 250 5.27 -18.85 0.45
C LYS A 250 6.06 -18.97 1.75
N GLU A 251 7.00 -19.92 1.82
CA GLU A 251 7.85 -20.07 3.00
C GLU A 251 8.81 -18.89 3.19
N ARG A 252 9.39 -18.37 2.11
CA ARG A 252 10.21 -17.16 2.15
C ARG A 252 9.43 -15.97 2.69
N ILE A 253 8.18 -15.78 2.27
CA ILE A 253 7.31 -14.70 2.77
C ILE A 253 7.05 -14.85 4.28
N ARG A 254 6.68 -16.05 4.74
CA ARG A 254 6.46 -16.31 6.17
C ARG A 254 7.72 -16.03 6.98
N LYS A 255 8.85 -16.55 6.54
CA LYS A 255 10.15 -16.33 7.20
C LYS A 255 10.54 -14.86 7.22
N GLN A 256 10.44 -14.17 6.08
CA GLN A 256 10.87 -12.77 5.98
C GLN A 256 9.99 -11.84 6.83
N SER A 257 8.67 -12.07 6.85
CA SER A 257 7.77 -11.30 7.70
C SER A 257 7.99 -11.54 9.20
N ALA A 258 8.31 -12.77 9.60
CA ALA A 258 8.73 -13.07 10.97
C ALA A 258 10.06 -12.38 11.35
N LEU A 259 11.05 -12.40 10.45
CA LEU A 259 12.34 -11.71 10.65
C LEU A 259 12.16 -10.20 10.83
N TRP A 260 11.28 -9.57 10.05
CA TRP A 260 10.95 -8.15 10.22
C TRP A 260 10.27 -7.87 11.56
N SER A 261 9.32 -8.72 11.96
CA SER A 261 8.68 -8.61 13.28
C SER A 261 9.70 -8.73 14.42
N GLU A 262 10.60 -9.70 14.36
CA GLU A 262 11.67 -9.87 15.34
C GLU A 262 12.60 -8.64 15.36
N TYR A 263 13.04 -8.17 14.20
CA TYR A 263 13.94 -7.02 14.07
C TYR A 263 13.34 -5.76 14.70
N VAL A 264 12.09 -5.43 14.37
CA VAL A 264 11.44 -4.21 14.89
C VAL A 264 11.15 -4.32 16.39
N ASN A 265 10.79 -5.51 16.89
CA ASN A 265 10.60 -5.74 18.32
C ASN A 265 11.90 -5.59 19.11
N GLY A 266 13.04 -5.97 18.51
CA GLY A 266 14.37 -5.87 19.11
C GLY A 266 15.01 -4.48 19.08
N LEU A 267 14.40 -3.49 18.42
CA LEU A 267 14.89 -2.11 18.47
C LEU A 267 14.65 -1.51 19.87
N GLU A 268 15.62 -0.74 20.38
CA GLU A 268 15.53 -0.06 21.68
C GLU A 268 15.21 1.44 21.56
N GLY A 269 15.38 2.04 20.38
CA GLY A 269 15.17 3.47 20.15
C GLY A 269 15.63 3.94 18.76
N PHE A 270 15.63 5.27 18.57
CA PHE A 270 16.15 5.97 17.38
C PHE A 270 17.21 7.02 17.82
N ASP A 271 18.14 6.61 18.68
CA ASP A 271 19.15 7.42 19.35
C ASP A 271 20.25 8.01 18.43
N HIS A 272 20.33 7.63 17.14
CA HIS A 272 21.40 8.09 16.24
C HIS A 272 20.94 8.71 14.91
N PRO A 273 21.71 9.67 14.32
CA PRO A 273 21.38 10.29 13.03
C PRO A 273 21.25 9.31 11.85
N THR A 274 21.97 8.18 11.89
CA THR A 274 21.82 7.06 10.95
C THR A 274 20.47 6.34 11.07
N GLU A 275 19.83 6.40 12.25
CA GLU A 275 18.53 5.80 12.55
C GLU A 275 17.36 6.69 12.10
N LYS A 276 17.62 7.94 11.69
CA LYS A 276 16.62 8.78 11.03
C LYS A 276 16.26 8.27 9.63
N ARG A 277 17.16 7.50 9.00
CA ARG A 277 16.85 6.72 7.79
C ARG A 277 16.04 5.47 8.12
N LEU A 278 16.19 4.90 9.32
CA LEU A 278 15.49 3.68 9.74
C LEU A 278 13.97 3.91 9.76
N GLY A 279 13.48 4.97 10.39
CA GLY A 279 12.03 5.27 10.41
C GLY A 279 11.42 5.41 9.01
N LEU A 280 12.12 6.07 8.08
CA LEU A 280 11.67 6.20 6.69
C LEU A 280 11.62 4.86 5.97
N VAL A 281 12.65 4.02 6.15
CA VAL A 281 12.71 2.68 5.57
C VAL A 281 11.59 1.81 6.14
N LEU A 282 11.37 1.83 7.46
CA LEU A 282 10.31 1.06 8.11
C LEU A 282 8.93 1.45 7.58
N PHE A 283 8.66 2.76 7.44
CA PHE A 283 7.41 3.22 6.85
C PHE A 283 7.27 2.78 5.39
N HIS A 284 8.34 2.84 4.60
CA HIS A 284 8.32 2.41 3.20
C HIS A 284 8.01 0.92 3.08
N VAL A 285 8.73 0.04 3.81
CA VAL A 285 8.51 -1.43 3.79
C VAL A 285 7.06 -1.76 4.12
N VAL A 286 6.51 -1.10 5.13
CA VAL A 286 5.11 -1.28 5.53
C VAL A 286 4.14 -0.83 4.44
N ASN A 287 4.29 0.37 3.91
CA ASN A 287 3.39 0.91 2.88
C ASN A 287 3.48 0.12 1.57
N HIS A 288 4.69 -0.30 1.19
CA HIS A 288 4.96 -1.18 0.06
C HIS A 288 4.18 -2.49 0.16
N GLY A 289 4.26 -3.15 1.32
CA GLY A 289 3.48 -4.35 1.58
C GLY A 289 1.97 -4.13 1.44
N TRP A 290 1.40 -3.07 2.02
CA TRP A 290 -0.04 -2.80 1.92
C TRP A 290 -0.48 -2.48 0.49
N TYR A 291 0.30 -1.69 -0.23
CA TYR A 291 0.01 -1.29 -1.59
C TYR A 291 0.00 -2.49 -2.55
N HIS A 292 1.03 -3.34 -2.54
CA HIS A 292 1.08 -4.50 -3.45
C HIS A 292 0.08 -5.60 -3.09
N ARG A 293 -0.30 -5.75 -1.81
CA ARG A 293 -1.45 -6.59 -1.44
C ARG A 293 -2.75 -6.11 -2.07
N GLY A 294 -2.92 -4.80 -2.21
CA GLY A 294 -4.01 -4.20 -2.97
C GLY A 294 -4.00 -4.63 -4.44
N GLN A 295 -2.82 -4.61 -5.07
CA GLN A 295 -2.68 -5.08 -6.46
C GLN A 295 -3.01 -6.57 -6.60
N ILE A 296 -2.57 -7.42 -5.67
CA ILE A 296 -2.94 -8.83 -5.66
C ILE A 296 -4.46 -8.99 -5.49
N TYR A 297 -5.08 -8.25 -4.56
CA TYR A 297 -6.54 -8.25 -4.42
C TYR A 297 -7.26 -7.88 -5.73
N ALA A 298 -6.76 -6.88 -6.46
CA ALA A 298 -7.30 -6.53 -7.78
C ALA A 298 -7.18 -7.69 -8.78
N ALA A 299 -6.06 -8.41 -8.81
CA ALA A 299 -5.91 -9.59 -9.66
C ALA A 299 -6.91 -10.69 -9.28
N LEU A 300 -7.08 -10.99 -7.99
CA LEU A 300 -8.05 -11.99 -7.53
C LEU A 300 -9.48 -11.65 -7.98
N ARG A 301 -9.88 -10.37 -7.92
CA ARG A 301 -11.20 -9.91 -8.42
C ARG A 301 -11.41 -10.16 -9.92
N VAL A 302 -10.35 -10.28 -10.71
CA VAL A 302 -10.42 -10.52 -12.15
C VAL A 302 -10.32 -12.01 -12.49
N ILE A 303 -9.48 -12.76 -11.75
CA ILE A 303 -9.33 -14.21 -11.90
C ILE A 303 -10.64 -14.94 -11.56
N GLY A 304 -11.39 -14.45 -10.56
CA GLY A 304 -12.60 -15.10 -10.03
C GLY A 304 -12.33 -15.86 -8.75
#